data_AF-A0A0C3NHQ6-F1
#
_entry.id   AF-A0A0C3NHQ6-F1
#
_cell.length_a   1.000
_cell.length_b   1.000
_cell.length_c   1.000
_cell.angle_alpha   90.00
_cell.angle_beta   90.00
_cell.angle_gamma   90.00
#
_symmetry.space_group_name_H-M   'P 1'
#
loop_
_entity.id
_entity.type
_entity.pdbx_description
1 polymer ?
#
loop_
_entity_poly.entity_id
_entity_poly.type
_entity_poly.pdbx_seq_one_letter_code
_entity_poly.pdbx_strand_id
1 'polypeptide(L)'
;MAVEGQRFTKRREASRSRVIKRRSLFDRYSQQLFQLVIMYDVPTEIVDVVFGNLHSYPWEKGLDVQYHEETHGKPHLRACSLVSRSWNAVARRHLFRDIVYSFKRVPPGHSNPENLDSNHPYGKWSPAIGVRWKTFWMFCEFLRTNSDVRRYIIRLKLDAYAARGRARSGGLYDAGDFVPSELFVELIQSLPRLHTLLLYNVVLVDRPPPTLSIRPSLSRLCVSYCAEVGDQINSYRTWSHRNGPETGTSIVECFAKAEVLHLLDFYAEADTMDGTAGPPECTIEMESLILEDLADTRRLAQYLVTNPKLESLRKLTLDAKPASQVAQLLSTVGPQLEELTYAVRFAPGPPDMPIALEDFPNLHILTLGLHFDEASLRFHANPVLEQLVVAYTLHGPVKRYVPHLKEITIHVDLEGAVLSCDSPDQTTIAGQMLWHSFQEALLNIVKQLSLPGISMELRSLNDYLGEEQARDIVGGVFKHLNDSDKILWRDKCDSQWPLLW
;
A
#
# COMPACT_ATOMS: atom_id res chain seq x y z
N MET A 1 -29.70 -81.16 -12.31
CA MET A 1 -29.33 -80.77 -10.93
C MET A 1 -27.81 -80.71 -10.68
N ALA A 2 -26.95 -81.56 -11.27
CA ALA A 2 -25.49 -81.47 -11.06
C ALA A 2 -24.79 -80.23 -11.69
N VAL A 3 -25.39 -79.61 -12.72
CA VAL A 3 -24.79 -78.49 -13.46
C VAL A 3 -24.98 -77.13 -12.75
N GLU A 4 -26.01 -76.98 -11.91
CA GLU A 4 -26.24 -75.73 -11.15
C GLU A 4 -25.35 -75.61 -9.91
N GLY A 5 -24.99 -76.74 -9.28
CA GLY A 5 -24.05 -76.76 -8.15
C GLY A 5 -22.65 -76.26 -8.52
N GLN A 6 -22.16 -76.58 -9.73
CA GLN A 6 -20.85 -76.12 -10.21
C GLN A 6 -20.81 -74.62 -10.59
N ARG A 7 -21.95 -74.02 -10.95
CA ARG A 7 -22.02 -72.58 -11.25
C ARG A 7 -22.01 -71.73 -9.97
N PHE A 8 -22.60 -72.24 -8.88
CA PHE A 8 -22.61 -71.54 -7.59
C PHE A 8 -21.24 -71.54 -6.90
N THR A 9 -20.49 -72.65 -6.97
CA THR A 9 -19.12 -72.72 -6.43
C THR A 9 -18.16 -71.82 -7.18
N LYS A 10 -18.19 -71.82 -8.53
CA LYS A 10 -17.35 -70.91 -9.34
C LYS A 10 -17.66 -69.42 -9.10
N ARG A 11 -18.92 -69.04 -8.86
CA ARG A 11 -19.27 -67.65 -8.50
C ARG A 11 -18.77 -67.26 -7.11
N ARG A 12 -18.83 -68.18 -6.13
CA ARG A 12 -18.29 -67.92 -4.77
C ARG A 12 -16.77 -67.79 -4.77
N GLU A 13 -16.06 -68.59 -5.56
CA GLU A 13 -14.60 -68.50 -5.70
C GLU A 13 -14.17 -67.23 -6.44
N ALA A 14 -14.88 -66.84 -7.50
CA ALA A 14 -14.62 -65.58 -8.20
C ALA A 14 -14.86 -64.35 -7.30
N SER A 15 -15.90 -64.36 -6.46
CA SER A 15 -16.16 -63.30 -5.48
C SER A 15 -15.12 -63.27 -4.36
N ARG A 16 -14.69 -64.43 -3.82
CA ARG A 16 -13.59 -64.48 -2.84
C ARG A 16 -12.27 -64.00 -3.44
N SER A 17 -11.95 -64.38 -4.67
CA SER A 17 -10.74 -63.95 -5.38
C SER A 17 -10.73 -62.43 -5.63
N ARG A 18 -11.89 -61.82 -5.94
CA ARG A 18 -12.02 -60.35 -6.07
C ARG A 18 -11.85 -59.61 -4.74
N VAL A 19 -12.37 -60.16 -3.64
CA VAL A 19 -12.19 -59.57 -2.30
C VAL A 19 -10.73 -59.67 -1.84
N ILE A 20 -10.07 -60.80 -2.10
CA ILE A 20 -8.64 -61.00 -1.78
C ILE A 20 -7.76 -60.09 -2.64
N LYS A 21 -8.05 -59.95 -3.95
CA LYS A 21 -7.32 -59.00 -4.82
C LYS A 21 -7.50 -57.55 -4.37
N ARG A 22 -8.72 -57.13 -3.98
CA ARG A 22 -8.97 -55.78 -3.45
C ARG A 22 -8.25 -55.52 -2.12
N ARG A 23 -8.23 -56.49 -1.20
CA ARG A 23 -7.41 -56.39 0.03
C ARG A 23 -5.92 -56.29 -0.30
N SER A 24 -5.39 -57.11 -1.21
CA SER A 24 -3.96 -57.06 -1.57
C SER A 24 -3.54 -55.77 -2.28
N LEU A 25 -4.45 -55.15 -3.05
CA LEU A 25 -4.22 -53.84 -3.68
C LEU A 25 -4.29 -52.73 -2.63
N PHE A 26 -5.25 -52.79 -1.71
CA PHE A 26 -5.33 -51.84 -0.59
C PHE A 26 -4.10 -51.96 0.33
N ASP A 27 -3.62 -53.18 0.60
CA ASP A 27 -2.42 -53.42 1.38
C ASP A 27 -1.16 -52.93 0.64
N ARG A 28 -1.05 -53.13 -0.68
CA ARG A 28 0.07 -52.60 -1.49
C ARG A 28 0.04 -51.08 -1.63
N TYR A 29 -1.12 -50.46 -1.82
CA TYR A 29 -1.25 -49.01 -1.85
C TYR A 29 -1.03 -48.41 -0.46
N SER A 30 -1.47 -49.08 0.61
CA SER A 30 -1.17 -48.67 1.97
C SER A 30 0.32 -48.79 2.27
N GLN A 31 1.00 -49.86 1.84
CA GLN A 31 2.45 -50.02 2.04
C GLN A 31 3.29 -49.07 1.17
N GLN A 32 2.85 -48.71 -0.04
CA GLN A 32 3.50 -47.68 -0.84
C GLN A 32 3.22 -46.26 -0.32
N LEU A 33 2.03 -46.02 0.25
CA LEU A 33 1.75 -44.81 1.03
C LEU A 33 2.48 -44.80 2.37
N PHE A 34 2.89 -45.95 2.92
CA PHE A 34 3.71 -46.07 4.14
C PHE A 34 5.23 -45.97 3.88
N GLN A 35 5.65 -45.73 2.63
CA GLN A 35 6.82 -44.89 2.36
C GLN A 35 6.46 -43.38 2.37
N LEU A 36 5.40 -43.03 3.11
CA LEU A 36 5.40 -41.88 4.01
C LEU A 36 6.73 -41.93 4.77
N VAL A 37 7.76 -41.32 4.20
CA VAL A 37 8.87 -40.75 4.95
C VAL A 37 8.21 -40.13 6.16
N ILE A 38 8.55 -40.65 7.34
CA ILE A 38 8.00 -40.21 8.61
C ILE A 38 8.23 -38.69 8.66
N MET A 39 7.22 -37.92 8.29
CA MET A 39 7.29 -36.45 8.28
C MET A 39 7.48 -35.89 9.69
N TYR A 40 7.48 -36.75 10.72
CA TYR A 40 7.80 -36.39 12.09
C TYR A 40 9.26 -35.96 12.28
N ASP A 41 10.19 -36.39 11.41
CA ASP A 41 11.61 -36.05 11.54
C ASP A 41 12.04 -34.84 10.69
N VAL A 42 11.09 -34.08 10.13
CA VAL A 42 11.43 -32.84 9.43
C VAL A 42 11.90 -31.82 10.48
N PRO A 43 13.16 -31.30 10.39
CA PRO A 43 13.66 -30.30 11.31
C PRO A 43 12.77 -29.06 11.32
N THR A 44 12.61 -28.44 12.50
CA THR A 44 11.73 -27.27 12.67
C THR A 44 12.10 -26.10 11.77
N GLU A 45 13.37 -25.99 11.42
CA GLU A 45 13.92 -24.95 10.54
C GLU A 45 13.40 -25.13 9.11
N ILE A 46 13.29 -26.39 8.64
CA ILE A 46 12.72 -26.69 7.33
C ILE A 46 11.22 -26.40 7.33
N VAL A 47 10.51 -26.74 8.41
CA VAL A 47 9.09 -26.40 8.57
C VAL A 47 8.88 -24.88 8.57
N ASP A 48 9.74 -24.12 9.24
CA ASP A 48 9.72 -22.65 9.30
C ASP A 48 9.94 -22.03 7.92
N VAL A 49 10.91 -22.53 7.14
CA VAL A 49 11.13 -22.11 5.75
C VAL A 49 9.92 -22.43 4.86
N VAL A 50 9.34 -23.63 4.99
CA VAL A 50 8.13 -24.01 4.23
C VAL A 50 6.97 -23.08 4.58
N PHE A 51 6.71 -22.84 5.87
CA PHE A 51 5.65 -21.94 6.30
C PHE A 51 5.93 -20.48 5.93
N GLY A 52 7.19 -20.08 5.82
CA GLY A 52 7.64 -18.81 5.24
C GLY A 52 7.10 -18.60 3.82
N ASN A 53 7.05 -19.66 3.01
CA ASN A 53 6.52 -19.65 1.65
C ASN A 53 5.00 -19.81 1.57
N LEU A 54 4.31 -19.97 2.71
CA LEU A 54 2.85 -19.97 2.77
C LEU A 54 2.27 -18.56 3.03
N HIS A 55 3.11 -17.54 3.23
CA HIS A 55 2.66 -16.15 3.39
C HIS A 55 2.35 -15.42 2.07
N SER A 56 2.33 -16.14 0.94
CA SER A 56 2.50 -15.65 -0.44
C SER A 56 1.39 -14.78 -1.04
N TYR A 57 0.79 -13.87 -0.27
CA TYR A 57 -0.06 -12.81 -0.79
C TYR A 57 0.37 -11.48 -0.17
N PRO A 58 0.36 -10.36 -0.92
CA PRO A 58 0.70 -9.05 -0.38
C PRO A 58 -0.28 -8.71 0.74
N TRP A 59 0.17 -8.92 1.97
CA TRP A 59 -0.54 -8.63 3.21
C TRP A 59 -1.09 -7.19 3.22
N GLU A 60 -0.39 -6.28 2.54
CA GLU A 60 -0.75 -4.88 2.34
C GLU A 60 -2.02 -4.70 1.49
N LYS A 61 -2.33 -5.63 0.58
CA LYS A 61 -3.56 -5.62 -0.25
C LYS A 61 -4.77 -6.29 0.41
N GLY A 62 -4.61 -6.94 1.57
CA GLY A 62 -5.61 -7.83 2.21
C GLY A 62 -6.90 -7.18 2.71
N LEU A 63 -7.26 -6.03 2.16
CA LEU A 63 -8.40 -5.22 2.52
C LEU A 63 -9.26 -4.87 1.30
N ASP A 64 -8.72 -4.84 0.08
CA ASP A 64 -9.51 -4.50 -1.10
C ASP A 64 -10.70 -5.44 -1.30
N VAL A 65 -11.84 -4.80 -1.56
CA VAL A 65 -13.19 -5.34 -1.47
C VAL A 65 -13.31 -6.62 -2.32
N GLN A 66 -13.77 -7.71 -1.69
CA GLN A 66 -14.10 -9.05 -2.24
C GLN A 66 -13.12 -10.21 -1.99
N TYR A 67 -11.94 -10.00 -1.40
CA TYR A 67 -11.02 -11.12 -1.18
C TYR A 67 -11.26 -11.86 0.14
N HIS A 68 -11.81 -13.07 0.02
CA HIS A 68 -12.09 -13.99 1.12
C HIS A 68 -10.81 -14.46 1.80
N GLU A 69 -10.77 -14.47 3.14
CA GLU A 69 -9.72 -15.12 3.95
C GLU A 69 -9.44 -16.59 3.54
N GLU A 70 -10.38 -17.21 2.82
CA GLU A 70 -10.38 -18.59 2.34
C GLU A 70 -9.35 -18.87 1.24
N THR A 71 -8.86 -17.87 0.49
CA THR A 71 -7.87 -18.07 -0.60
C THR A 71 -6.42 -17.90 -0.17
N HIS A 72 -6.15 -17.66 1.12
CA HIS A 72 -4.81 -17.34 1.61
C HIS A 72 -4.12 -18.50 2.34
N GLY A 73 -2.81 -18.39 2.58
CA GLY A 73 -2.05 -19.44 3.26
C GLY A 73 -2.38 -19.64 4.74
N LYS A 74 -3.18 -18.77 5.38
CA LYS A 74 -3.60 -18.95 6.78
C LYS A 74 -4.42 -20.22 7.02
N PRO A 75 -5.46 -20.55 6.21
CA PRO A 75 -6.07 -21.88 6.20
C PRO A 75 -5.06 -23.04 6.15
N HIS A 76 -4.04 -22.97 5.28
CA HIS A 76 -3.00 -23.99 5.20
C HIS A 76 -2.14 -24.04 6.48
N LEU A 77 -1.71 -22.89 7.00
CA LEU A 77 -0.98 -22.79 8.27
C LEU A 77 -1.81 -23.32 9.45
N ARG A 78 -3.13 -23.09 9.47
CA ARG A 78 -4.05 -23.65 10.47
C ARG A 78 -4.08 -25.18 10.36
N ALA A 79 -4.20 -25.74 9.16
CA ALA A 79 -4.14 -27.18 8.95
C ALA A 79 -2.78 -27.77 9.40
N CYS A 80 -1.66 -27.11 9.04
CA CYS A 80 -0.33 -27.51 9.46
C CYS A 80 -0.16 -27.48 10.99
N SER A 81 -0.83 -26.55 11.68
CA SER A 81 -0.80 -26.46 13.13
C SER A 81 -1.43 -27.67 13.84
N LEU A 82 -2.20 -28.49 13.12
CA LEU A 82 -2.85 -29.70 13.64
C LEU A 82 -2.02 -30.97 13.42
N VAL A 83 -0.93 -30.90 12.66
CA VAL A 83 -0.11 -32.08 12.31
C VAL A 83 0.64 -32.65 13.52
N SER A 84 1.32 -31.78 14.28
CA SER A 84 2.08 -32.18 15.47
C SER A 84 2.27 -31.01 16.42
N ARG A 85 2.70 -31.25 17.67
CA ARG A 85 3.03 -30.18 18.63
C ARG A 85 4.18 -29.28 18.16
N SER A 86 5.19 -29.88 17.50
CA SER A 86 6.32 -29.15 16.95
C SER A 86 5.87 -28.23 15.81
N TRP A 87 5.08 -28.77 14.88
CA TRP A 87 4.48 -28.00 13.78
C TRP A 87 3.52 -26.93 14.29
N ASN A 88 2.76 -27.22 15.34
CA ASN A 88 1.89 -26.23 16.00
C ASN A 88 2.71 -25.02 16.50
N ALA A 89 3.83 -25.27 17.16
CA ALA A 89 4.67 -24.20 17.69
C ALA A 89 5.19 -23.29 16.57
N VAL A 90 5.67 -23.86 15.46
CA VAL A 90 6.14 -23.10 14.28
C VAL A 90 4.97 -22.40 13.60
N ALA A 91 3.89 -23.12 13.30
CA ALA A 91 2.70 -22.59 12.63
C ALA A 91 2.10 -21.40 13.38
N ARG A 92 2.05 -21.45 14.72
CA ARG A 92 1.57 -20.33 15.54
C ARG A 92 2.38 -19.05 15.29
N ARG A 93 3.71 -19.14 15.13
CA ARG A 93 4.54 -17.97 14.82
C ARG A 93 4.09 -17.31 13.52
N HIS A 94 3.89 -18.13 12.49
CA HIS A 94 3.46 -17.67 11.17
C HIS A 94 2.00 -17.19 11.16
N LEU A 95 1.08 -17.87 11.84
CA LEU A 95 -0.33 -17.49 11.91
C LEU A 95 -0.54 -16.08 12.47
N PHE A 96 0.30 -15.70 13.44
CA PHE A 96 0.24 -14.39 14.11
C PHE A 96 1.29 -13.40 13.61
N ARG A 97 2.12 -13.76 12.62
CA ARG A 97 3.17 -12.89 12.10
C ARG A 97 2.61 -11.60 11.50
N ASP A 98 1.58 -11.79 10.68
CA ASP A 98 1.00 -10.74 9.86
C ASP A 98 -0.50 -10.65 10.14
N ILE A 99 -0.89 -9.60 10.83
CA ILE A 99 -2.28 -9.40 11.28
C ILE A 99 -2.90 -8.28 10.47
N VAL A 100 -4.03 -8.59 9.83
CA VAL A 100 -4.95 -7.59 9.30
C VAL A 100 -6.14 -7.60 10.26
N TYR A 101 -6.44 -6.45 10.85
CA TYR A 101 -7.49 -6.31 11.83
C TYR A 101 -8.37 -5.12 11.50
N SER A 102 -9.65 -5.41 11.28
CA SER A 102 -10.66 -4.41 10.99
C SER A 102 -11.57 -4.23 12.20
N PHE A 103 -11.92 -2.99 12.51
CA PHE A 103 -12.83 -2.70 13.61
C PHE A 103 -13.77 -1.56 13.25
N LYS A 104 -14.89 -1.49 13.97
CA LYS A 104 -15.95 -0.54 13.70
C LYS A 104 -16.51 -0.01 15.00
N ARG A 105 -16.97 1.24 14.98
CA ARG A 105 -17.67 1.83 16.11
C ARG A 105 -19.02 1.13 16.33
N VAL A 106 -19.33 0.86 17.59
CA VAL A 106 -20.67 0.46 18.03
C VAL A 106 -21.65 1.62 17.80
N PRO A 107 -22.72 1.45 17.01
CA PRO A 107 -23.70 2.50 16.80
C PRO A 107 -24.38 2.96 18.11
N PRO A 108 -24.70 4.26 18.26
CA PRO A 108 -25.49 4.76 19.38
C PRO A 108 -26.83 3.99 19.50
N GLY A 109 -27.24 3.64 20.72
CA GLY A 109 -28.46 2.88 20.99
C GLY A 109 -28.32 1.34 20.86
N HIS A 110 -27.23 0.87 20.28
CA HIS A 110 -26.87 -0.57 20.24
C HIS A 110 -25.86 -0.93 21.33
N SER A 111 -25.68 -0.07 22.33
CA SER A 111 -24.82 -0.33 23.49
C SER A 111 -25.55 -1.04 24.63
N ASN A 112 -26.90 -1.13 24.58
CA ASN A 112 -27.68 -1.80 25.61
C ASN A 112 -27.72 -3.33 25.36
N PRO A 113 -27.09 -4.16 26.20
CA PRO A 113 -27.01 -5.62 26.01
C PRO A 113 -28.36 -6.30 25.84
N GLU A 114 -29.41 -5.73 26.44
CA GLU A 114 -30.76 -6.30 26.51
C GLU A 114 -31.52 -6.21 25.17
N ASN A 115 -31.12 -5.31 24.27
CA ASN A 115 -31.84 -5.05 23.01
C ASN A 115 -31.23 -5.76 21.79
N LEU A 116 -30.20 -6.58 21.99
CA LEU A 116 -29.43 -7.16 20.89
C LEU A 116 -29.69 -8.66 20.79
N ASP A 117 -30.47 -9.04 19.78
CA ASP A 117 -30.68 -10.43 19.39
C ASP A 117 -29.32 -11.14 19.20
N SER A 118 -29.24 -12.42 19.56
CA SER A 118 -28.16 -13.34 19.20
C SER A 118 -27.72 -13.25 17.74
N ASN A 119 -28.64 -12.91 16.84
CA ASN A 119 -28.38 -12.77 15.40
C ASN A 119 -27.90 -11.37 14.99
N HIS A 120 -27.69 -10.45 15.93
CA HIS A 120 -27.18 -9.13 15.61
C HIS A 120 -25.75 -9.21 15.05
N PRO A 121 -25.39 -8.46 13.99
CA PRO A 121 -24.04 -8.48 13.40
C PRO A 121 -22.90 -8.08 14.37
N TYR A 122 -23.21 -7.68 15.60
CA TYR A 122 -22.26 -7.31 16.66
C TYR A 122 -22.22 -8.31 17.84
N GLY A 123 -22.97 -9.42 17.74
CA GLY A 123 -23.04 -10.52 18.71
C GLY A 123 -23.63 -10.14 20.08
N LYS A 124 -23.73 -11.12 21.00
CA LYS A 124 -24.12 -10.87 22.40
C LYS A 124 -23.08 -10.00 23.11
N TRP A 125 -23.56 -9.12 23.98
CA TRP A 125 -22.77 -8.11 24.68
C TRP A 125 -22.34 -8.64 26.04
N SER A 126 -21.09 -8.40 26.44
CA SER A 126 -20.74 -8.46 27.85
C SER A 126 -21.21 -7.15 28.48
N PRO A 127 -22.10 -7.17 29.49
CA PRO A 127 -22.62 -5.96 30.13
C PRO A 127 -21.52 -5.12 30.81
N ALA A 128 -20.34 -5.68 31.04
CA ALA A 128 -19.26 -5.01 31.75
C ALA A 128 -18.57 -3.90 30.94
N ILE A 129 -18.85 -3.76 29.64
CA ILE A 129 -17.97 -3.01 28.72
C ILE A 129 -18.81 -2.13 27.78
N GLY A 130 -19.03 -0.88 28.17
CA GLY A 130 -19.62 0.18 27.34
C GLY A 130 -18.68 0.70 26.24
N VAL A 131 -17.91 -0.18 25.59
CA VAL A 131 -16.81 0.26 24.73
C VAL A 131 -17.28 0.46 23.30
N ARG A 132 -17.28 1.74 22.91
CA ARG A 132 -17.48 2.30 21.58
C ARG A 132 -16.71 1.56 20.47
N TRP A 133 -15.63 0.86 20.83
CA TRP A 133 -14.72 0.09 19.97
C TRP A 133 -14.55 -1.38 20.40
N LYS A 134 -15.67 -2.08 20.64
CA LYS A 134 -15.69 -3.44 21.22
C LYS A 134 -14.67 -4.39 20.61
N THR A 135 -14.61 -4.52 19.28
CA THR A 135 -13.72 -5.46 18.63
C THR A 135 -12.25 -5.06 18.80
N PHE A 136 -11.92 -3.77 18.61
CA PHE A 136 -10.57 -3.26 18.86
C PHE A 136 -10.11 -3.48 20.31
N TRP A 137 -10.99 -3.25 21.28
CA TRP A 137 -10.71 -3.56 22.68
C TRP A 137 -10.52 -5.06 22.92
N MET A 138 -11.36 -5.92 22.33
CA MET A 138 -11.21 -7.38 22.42
C MET A 138 -9.88 -7.85 21.83
N PHE A 139 -9.39 -7.21 20.76
CA PHE A 139 -8.07 -7.48 20.22
C PHE A 139 -6.96 -7.11 21.20
N CYS A 140 -7.06 -5.92 21.83
CA CYS A 140 -6.11 -5.51 22.87
C CYS A 140 -6.13 -6.47 24.07
N GLU A 141 -7.32 -6.89 24.54
CA GLU A 141 -7.48 -7.87 25.62
C GLU A 141 -6.93 -9.25 25.24
N PHE A 142 -7.17 -9.70 24.00
CA PHE A 142 -6.60 -10.94 23.49
C PHE A 142 -5.07 -10.89 23.54
N LEU A 143 -4.46 -9.80 23.09
CA LEU A 143 -3.02 -9.62 23.22
C LEU A 143 -2.62 -9.58 24.69
N ARG A 144 -3.36 -8.87 25.55
CA ARG A 144 -3.10 -8.77 26.99
C ARG A 144 -3.02 -10.14 27.65
N THR A 145 -3.95 -11.03 27.33
CA THR A 145 -4.01 -12.40 27.87
C THR A 145 -3.04 -13.38 27.22
N ASN A 146 -2.59 -13.11 25.98
CA ASN A 146 -1.73 -14.01 25.21
C ASN A 146 -0.36 -13.39 24.92
N SER A 147 0.49 -13.26 25.95
CA SER A 147 1.82 -12.64 25.84
C SER A 147 2.72 -13.25 24.77
N ASP A 148 2.61 -14.56 24.53
CA ASP A 148 3.41 -15.26 23.51
C ASP A 148 3.07 -14.80 22.09
N VAL A 149 1.79 -14.50 21.82
CA VAL A 149 1.32 -14.07 20.50
C VAL A 149 1.91 -12.72 20.13
N ARG A 150 2.02 -11.81 21.10
CA ARG A 150 2.55 -10.46 20.88
C ARG A 150 3.95 -10.43 20.30
N ARG A 151 4.76 -11.43 20.65
CA ARG A 151 6.15 -11.58 20.18
C ARG A 151 6.24 -12.09 18.74
N TYR A 152 5.15 -12.59 18.18
CA TYR A 152 5.12 -13.07 16.82
C TYR A 152 4.63 -12.02 15.83
N ILE A 153 3.85 -11.03 16.26
CA ILE A 153 3.34 -9.96 15.39
C ILE A 153 4.50 -9.06 14.95
N ILE A 154 4.80 -9.12 13.64
CA ILE A 154 5.82 -8.31 12.97
C ILE A 154 5.16 -7.23 12.12
N ARG A 155 4.03 -7.55 11.49
CA ARG A 155 3.28 -6.64 10.62
C ARG A 155 1.83 -6.54 11.09
N LEU A 156 1.38 -5.32 11.36
CA LEU A 156 0.01 -5.04 11.79
C LEU A 156 -0.66 -4.02 10.86
N LYS A 157 -1.86 -4.36 10.38
CA LYS A 157 -2.71 -3.52 9.55
C LYS A 157 -3.99 -3.31 10.32
N LEU A 158 -4.29 -2.06 10.66
CA LEU A 158 -5.50 -1.66 11.35
C LEU A 158 -6.39 -0.88 10.38
N ASP A 159 -7.64 -1.27 10.26
CA ASP A 159 -8.64 -0.58 9.43
C ASP A 159 -9.87 -0.26 10.28
N ALA A 160 -10.10 1.03 10.52
CA ALA A 160 -11.32 1.48 11.15
C ALA A 160 -12.41 1.61 10.08
N TYR A 161 -13.65 1.28 10.45
CA TYR A 161 -14.84 1.51 9.64
C TYR A 161 -15.79 2.47 10.36
N ALA A 162 -16.40 3.39 9.60
CA ALA A 162 -17.45 4.26 10.10
C ALA A 162 -18.65 3.47 10.67
N ALA A 163 -19.28 3.97 11.72
CA ALA A 163 -20.50 3.40 12.28
C ALA A 163 -21.62 3.21 11.25
N ARG A 164 -21.77 4.20 10.35
CA ARG A 164 -22.78 4.23 9.29
C ARG A 164 -22.10 3.95 7.96
N GLY A 165 -22.24 2.74 7.43
CA GLY A 165 -21.60 2.32 6.19
C GLY A 165 -21.22 0.85 6.20
N ARG A 166 -21.41 0.16 5.07
CA ARG A 166 -20.89 -1.20 4.81
C ARG A 166 -19.65 -1.20 3.91
N ALA A 167 -19.39 -0.08 3.21
CA ALA A 167 -18.30 0.07 2.26
C ALA A 167 -17.26 1.07 2.79
N ARG A 168 -15.99 0.88 2.38
CA ARG A 168 -14.88 1.78 2.71
C ARG A 168 -15.06 3.21 2.20
N SER A 169 -15.71 3.34 1.05
CA SER A 169 -15.74 4.55 0.24
C SER A 169 -17.07 5.32 0.32
N GLY A 170 -17.80 5.24 1.43
CA GLY A 170 -19.08 5.97 1.52
C GLY A 170 -19.73 6.04 2.91
N GLY A 171 -18.97 5.74 3.96
CA GLY A 171 -19.43 5.91 5.33
C GLY A 171 -18.97 7.25 5.89
N LEU A 172 -19.90 8.06 6.40
CA LEU A 172 -19.56 9.35 7.00
C LEU A 172 -18.94 9.10 8.38
N TYR A 173 -17.67 9.45 8.54
CA TYR A 173 -17.00 9.46 9.85
C TYR A 173 -17.45 10.68 10.66
N ASP A 174 -17.68 10.47 11.95
CA ASP A 174 -17.89 11.55 12.91
C ASP A 174 -16.84 11.50 14.03
N ALA A 175 -16.81 12.52 14.90
CA ALA A 175 -15.94 12.59 16.08
C ALA A 175 -16.01 11.32 16.94
N GLY A 176 -17.16 10.64 16.87
CA GLY A 176 -17.36 9.43 17.60
C GLY A 176 -16.65 8.22 17.02
N ASP A 177 -16.29 8.26 15.75
CA ASP A 177 -15.48 7.23 15.07
C ASP A 177 -13.97 7.40 15.34
N PHE A 178 -13.57 8.26 16.30
CA PHE A 178 -12.20 8.35 16.78
C PHE A 178 -11.89 7.32 17.89
N VAL A 179 -10.67 6.79 17.83
CA VAL A 179 -10.09 5.79 18.74
C VAL A 179 -9.42 6.50 19.93
N PRO A 180 -9.65 6.04 21.18
CA PRO A 180 -8.93 6.58 22.34
C PRO A 180 -7.42 6.44 22.20
N SER A 181 -6.68 7.53 22.47
CA SER A 181 -5.23 7.58 22.29
C SER A 181 -4.52 6.56 23.20
N GLU A 182 -5.01 6.37 24.43
CA GLU A 182 -4.45 5.43 25.42
C GLU A 182 -4.54 3.99 24.93
N LEU A 183 -5.66 3.62 24.30
CA LEU A 183 -5.90 2.26 23.82
C LEU A 183 -4.98 1.94 22.63
N PHE A 184 -4.80 2.91 21.73
CA PHE A 184 -3.85 2.78 20.63
C PHE A 184 -2.41 2.66 21.14
N VAL A 185 -2.02 3.53 22.07
CA VAL A 185 -0.70 3.50 22.71
C VAL A 185 -0.44 2.15 23.41
N GLU A 186 -1.41 1.64 24.18
CA GLU A 186 -1.31 0.34 24.84
C GLU A 186 -1.09 -0.78 23.82
N LEU A 187 -1.84 -0.77 22.72
CA LEU A 187 -1.68 -1.74 21.64
C LEU A 187 -0.25 -1.73 21.11
N ILE A 188 0.28 -0.56 20.75
CA ILE A 188 1.63 -0.46 20.18
C ILE A 188 2.69 -0.89 21.19
N GLN A 189 2.60 -0.47 22.45
CA GLN A 189 3.50 -0.90 23.52
C GLN A 189 3.47 -2.41 23.76
N SER A 190 2.33 -3.05 23.49
CA SER A 190 2.17 -4.48 23.65
C SER A 190 2.91 -5.30 22.59
N LEU A 191 3.37 -4.70 21.48
CA LEU A 191 3.91 -5.37 20.30
C LEU A 191 5.42 -5.10 20.10
N PRO A 192 6.30 -5.76 20.87
CA PRO A 192 7.73 -5.43 20.92
C PRO A 192 8.51 -5.76 19.65
N ARG A 193 7.92 -6.52 18.71
CA ARG A 193 8.53 -6.89 17.43
C ARG A 193 7.81 -6.30 16.23
N LEU A 194 6.96 -5.29 16.44
CA LEU A 194 6.29 -4.63 15.33
C LEU A 194 7.33 -3.87 14.48
N HIS A 195 7.45 -4.23 13.20
CA HIS A 195 8.33 -3.55 12.24
C HIS A 195 7.52 -2.73 11.23
N THR A 196 6.34 -3.23 10.84
CA THR A 196 5.47 -2.58 9.87
C THR A 196 4.09 -2.34 10.48
N LEU A 197 3.64 -1.09 10.43
CA LEU A 197 2.31 -0.70 10.84
C LEU A 197 1.61 0.02 9.68
N LEU A 198 0.45 -0.48 9.27
CA LEU A 198 -0.42 0.20 8.32
C LEU A 198 -1.72 0.61 9.03
N LEU A 199 -2.10 1.86 8.87
CA LEU A 199 -3.25 2.47 9.55
C LEU A 199 -4.19 3.03 8.48
N TYR A 200 -5.38 2.47 8.40
CA TYR A 200 -6.44 2.92 7.50
C TYR A 200 -7.59 3.47 8.32
N ASN A 201 -7.92 4.74 8.10
CA ASN A 201 -9.02 5.46 8.75
C ASN A 201 -8.92 5.50 10.29
N VAL A 202 -7.74 5.25 10.87
CA VAL A 202 -7.53 5.25 12.33
C VAL A 202 -7.22 6.66 12.79
N VAL A 203 -8.19 7.31 13.44
CA VAL A 203 -8.05 8.67 13.99
C VAL A 203 -8.07 8.62 15.51
N LEU A 204 -7.23 9.41 16.18
CA LEU A 204 -7.12 9.45 17.65
C LEU A 204 -7.92 10.60 18.27
N VAL A 205 -8.57 10.37 19.41
CA VAL A 205 -9.42 11.36 20.12
C VAL A 205 -8.62 12.48 20.80
N ASP A 206 -7.54 12.15 21.52
CA ASP A 206 -6.94 13.06 22.50
C ASP A 206 -5.62 13.69 22.03
N ARG A 207 -5.45 15.01 22.22
CA ARG A 207 -4.19 15.77 22.10
C ARG A 207 -3.67 16.27 23.44
N PRO A 208 -2.35 16.21 23.70
CA PRO A 208 -1.36 15.34 23.02
C PRO A 208 -1.66 13.86 23.33
N PRO A 209 -1.14 12.91 22.51
CA PRO A 209 -1.19 11.51 22.92
C PRO A 209 -0.48 11.38 24.27
N PRO A 210 -0.94 10.49 25.17
CA PRO A 210 -0.29 10.30 26.46
C PRO A 210 1.20 10.07 26.23
N THR A 211 2.03 10.80 26.97
CA THR A 211 3.47 10.83 26.75
C THR A 211 4.05 9.43 26.90
N LEU A 212 4.39 8.84 25.76
CA LEU A 212 5.10 7.58 25.70
C LEU A 212 6.49 7.77 26.30
N SER A 213 6.77 7.09 27.43
CA SER A 213 8.12 7.10 28.03
C SER A 213 9.18 6.60 27.05
N ILE A 214 8.79 5.68 26.15
CA ILE A 214 9.60 5.19 25.05
C ILE A 214 8.70 5.17 23.81
N ARG A 215 9.03 5.99 22.82
CA ARG A 215 8.37 5.96 21.51
C ARG A 215 9.00 4.84 20.66
N PRO A 216 8.21 3.92 20.12
CA PRO A 216 8.71 2.84 19.29
C PRO A 216 9.31 3.36 17.97
N SER A 217 10.21 2.56 17.40
CA SER A 217 10.75 2.74 16.05
C SER A 217 10.19 1.65 15.15
N LEU A 218 9.84 2.02 13.92
CA LEU A 218 9.32 1.11 12.90
C LEU A 218 10.24 1.11 11.68
N SER A 219 10.29 -0.02 10.96
CA SER A 219 10.85 -0.02 9.60
C SER A 219 9.89 0.66 8.64
N ARG A 220 8.57 0.48 8.81
CA ARG A 220 7.58 1.11 7.95
C ARG A 220 6.33 1.52 8.70
N LEU A 221 5.91 2.77 8.50
CA LEU A 221 4.65 3.33 8.97
C LEU A 221 3.87 3.83 7.75
N CYS A 222 2.69 3.25 7.50
CA CYS A 222 1.76 3.76 6.50
C CYS A 222 0.51 4.31 7.20
N VAL A 223 0.12 5.52 6.85
CA VAL A 223 -1.10 6.16 7.35
C VAL A 223 -1.94 6.58 6.16
N SER A 224 -3.20 6.13 6.16
CA SER A 224 -4.14 6.36 5.08
C SER A 224 -5.52 6.76 5.60
N TYR A 225 -6.11 7.79 5.02
CA TYR A 225 -7.45 8.28 5.37
C TYR A 225 -8.36 8.33 4.14
N CYS A 226 -8.73 7.16 3.59
CA CYS A 226 -9.56 7.04 2.38
C CYS A 226 -11.05 7.35 2.57
N ALA A 227 -11.52 7.73 3.76
CA ALA A 227 -12.94 7.87 4.02
C ALA A 227 -13.49 9.28 3.69
N GLU A 228 -14.57 9.32 2.89
CA GLU A 228 -15.32 10.55 2.64
C GLU A 228 -16.03 11.04 3.92
N VAL A 229 -15.68 12.25 4.35
CA VAL A 229 -16.42 12.97 5.38
C VAL A 229 -17.58 13.71 4.70
N GLY A 230 -18.82 13.49 5.16
CA GLY A 230 -20.03 13.72 4.34
C GLY A 230 -20.38 15.16 3.95
N ASP A 231 -21.31 15.29 3.00
CA ASP A 231 -21.63 16.57 2.32
C ASP A 231 -22.49 17.57 3.10
N GLN A 232 -23.18 17.21 4.20
CA GLN A 232 -23.77 18.23 5.11
C GLN A 232 -22.70 19.02 5.89
N ILE A 233 -21.46 18.72 5.59
CA ILE A 233 -20.22 19.03 6.27
C ILE A 233 -19.23 19.40 5.13
N ASN A 234 -19.67 20.23 4.16
CA ASN A 234 -18.75 20.98 3.28
C ASN A 234 -17.81 21.93 4.04
N SER A 235 -17.92 21.97 5.37
CA SER A 235 -16.98 22.59 6.30
C SER A 235 -16.15 21.61 7.15
N TYR A 236 -16.23 20.30 6.91
CA TYR A 236 -15.39 19.29 7.58
C TYR A 236 -14.87 18.18 6.63
N ARG A 237 -14.81 18.42 5.31
CA ARG A 237 -13.87 17.68 4.43
C ARG A 237 -12.41 17.89 4.82
N THR A 238 -12.22 18.90 5.62
CA THR A 238 -11.06 19.20 6.42
C THR A 238 -11.16 18.50 7.78
N TRP A 239 -10.04 18.05 8.33
CA TRP A 239 -9.90 17.66 9.73
C TRP A 239 -10.16 18.83 10.74
N SER A 240 -11.01 19.81 10.38
CA SER A 240 -11.44 20.90 11.24
C SER A 240 -12.73 20.50 11.93
N HIS A 241 -12.61 20.19 13.21
CA HIS A 241 -13.69 20.46 14.13
C HIS A 241 -13.98 21.96 14.15
N ARG A 242 -14.88 22.42 13.29
CA ARG A 242 -15.28 23.84 13.27
C ARG A 242 -16.02 24.28 14.54
N ASN A 243 -16.42 23.36 15.43
CA ASN A 243 -17.26 23.68 16.60
C ASN A 243 -16.97 22.84 17.87
N GLY A 244 -15.78 22.25 18.05
CA GLY A 244 -15.46 21.48 19.26
C GLY A 244 -13.98 21.55 19.66
N PRO A 245 -13.66 21.58 20.97
CA PRO A 245 -12.28 21.66 21.48
C PRO A 245 -11.45 20.37 21.30
N GLU A 246 -12.02 19.32 20.73
CA GLU A 246 -11.38 18.00 20.57
C GLU A 246 -10.67 17.95 19.20
N THR A 247 -9.39 18.32 19.18
CA THR A 247 -8.53 18.27 18.00
C THR A 247 -7.79 16.93 17.97
N GLY A 248 -7.97 16.12 16.93
CA GLY A 248 -7.35 14.79 16.83
C GLY A 248 -5.83 14.85 16.74
N THR A 249 -5.13 13.96 17.44
CA THR A 249 -3.66 13.84 17.44
C THR A 249 -3.13 13.29 16.12
N SER A 250 -1.97 13.79 15.67
CA SER A 250 -1.21 13.15 14.60
C SER A 250 -0.67 11.81 15.08
N ILE A 251 -1.22 10.71 14.58
CA ILE A 251 -0.80 9.34 14.92
C ILE A 251 0.70 9.10 14.69
N VAL A 252 1.32 9.88 13.80
CA VAL A 252 2.75 9.89 13.50
C VAL A 252 3.58 10.30 14.73
N GLU A 253 3.07 11.17 15.59
CA GLU A 253 3.77 11.63 16.81
C GLU A 253 3.92 10.53 17.88
N CYS A 254 3.19 9.43 17.75
CA CYS A 254 3.34 8.26 18.62
C CYS A 254 4.66 7.53 18.39
N PHE A 255 5.41 7.85 17.33
CA PHE A 255 6.62 7.15 16.92
C PHE A 255 7.86 8.05 17.03
N ALA A 256 9.00 7.46 17.37
CA ALA A 256 10.28 8.17 17.38
C ALA A 256 10.88 8.24 15.98
N LYS A 257 10.79 7.11 15.26
CA LYS A 257 11.42 6.86 13.98
C LYS A 257 10.57 5.91 13.14
N ALA A 258 10.51 6.18 11.83
CA ALA A 258 10.08 5.23 10.82
C ALA A 258 11.08 5.26 9.67
N GLU A 259 11.73 4.15 9.32
CA GLU A 259 12.67 4.14 8.17
C GLU A 259 11.94 4.58 6.89
N VAL A 260 10.73 4.06 6.68
CA VAL A 260 9.79 4.49 5.63
C VAL A 260 8.50 5.04 6.25
N LEU A 261 8.20 6.31 5.99
CA LEU A 261 6.91 6.93 6.28
C LEU A 261 6.11 7.07 4.99
N HIS A 262 4.93 6.46 4.93
CA HIS A 262 4.03 6.51 3.79
C HIS A 262 2.70 7.15 4.18
N LEU A 263 2.39 8.29 3.59
CA LEU A 263 1.16 9.04 3.82
C LEU A 263 0.33 9.02 2.54
N LEU A 264 -0.83 8.36 2.60
CA LEU A 264 -1.77 8.19 1.49
C LEU A 264 -3.08 8.89 1.85
N ASP A 265 -3.68 9.66 0.97
CA ASP A 265 -4.93 10.40 1.27
C ASP A 265 -4.83 11.18 2.60
N PHE A 266 -3.64 11.65 2.96
CA PHE A 266 -3.39 12.23 4.28
C PHE A 266 -3.75 13.71 4.29
N TYR A 267 -4.59 14.09 5.25
CA TYR A 267 -4.99 15.48 5.45
C TYR A 267 -4.30 16.07 6.68
N ALA A 268 -3.41 17.04 6.47
CA ALA A 268 -2.92 17.89 7.55
C ALA A 268 -3.78 19.16 7.61
N GLU A 269 -4.24 19.56 8.78
CA GLU A 269 -4.82 20.89 8.99
C GLU A 269 -3.94 21.75 9.90
N ALA A 270 -3.86 23.04 9.56
CA ALA A 270 -3.16 24.08 10.31
C ALA A 270 -4.12 25.19 10.82
N ASP A 271 -5.44 24.97 10.81
CA ASP A 271 -6.39 26.00 11.23
C ASP A 271 -6.58 26.01 12.74
N THR A 272 -5.75 26.79 13.43
CA THR A 272 -6.23 27.48 14.63
C THR A 272 -7.08 28.66 14.17
N MET A 273 -8.40 28.60 14.41
CA MET A 273 -9.30 29.76 14.28
C MET A 273 -8.80 30.99 15.06
N ASP A 274 -7.93 30.79 16.06
CA ASP A 274 -7.41 31.86 16.93
C ASP A 274 -5.98 32.32 16.58
N GLY A 275 -5.36 31.82 15.51
CA GLY A 275 -4.03 32.25 15.02
C GLY A 275 -2.87 32.14 16.04
N THR A 276 -3.08 31.47 17.17
CA THR A 276 -2.17 31.52 18.34
C THR A 276 -1.43 30.22 18.61
N ALA A 277 -1.84 29.08 18.04
CA ALA A 277 -1.05 27.85 18.11
C ALA A 277 -0.53 27.51 16.72
N GLY A 278 0.79 27.40 16.60
CA GLY A 278 1.43 26.90 15.38
C GLY A 278 0.96 25.48 15.06
N PRO A 279 1.16 25.01 13.82
CA PRO A 279 0.91 23.62 13.47
C PRO A 279 1.69 22.69 14.42
N PRO A 280 1.13 21.52 14.78
CA PRO A 280 1.85 20.56 15.60
C PRO A 280 3.21 20.21 14.97
N GLU A 281 4.26 20.15 15.79
CA GLU A 281 5.60 19.80 15.33
C GLU A 281 5.67 18.31 15.02
N CYS A 282 5.84 17.97 13.75
CA CYS A 282 6.18 16.61 13.36
C CYS A 282 7.58 16.27 13.87
N THR A 283 7.75 15.27 14.73
CA THR A 283 9.05 14.97 15.40
C THR A 283 9.62 13.59 15.04
N ILE A 284 9.03 12.94 14.04
CA ILE A 284 9.45 11.62 13.60
C ILE A 284 10.73 11.71 12.75
N GLU A 285 11.71 10.87 13.06
CA GLU A 285 12.87 10.66 12.20
C GLU A 285 12.50 9.72 11.05
N MET A 286 12.90 10.04 9.82
CA MET A 286 12.61 9.20 8.65
C MET A 286 13.70 9.28 7.59
N GLU A 287 13.95 8.16 6.92
CA GLU A 287 14.92 8.06 5.82
C GLU A 287 14.22 8.13 4.45
N SER A 288 13.02 7.56 4.36
CA SER A 288 12.19 7.56 3.17
C SER A 288 10.80 8.10 3.48
N LEU A 289 10.34 9.04 2.66
CA LEU A 289 9.00 9.61 2.72
C LEU A 289 8.26 9.34 1.41
N ILE A 290 7.06 8.78 1.50
CA ILE A 290 6.18 8.52 0.37
C ILE A 290 4.89 9.28 0.59
N LEU A 291 4.55 10.17 -0.34
CA LEU A 291 3.37 11.01 -0.33
C LEU A 291 2.53 10.68 -1.56
N GLU A 292 1.37 10.07 -1.36
CA GLU A 292 0.51 9.57 -2.45
C GLU A 292 -0.92 10.08 -2.33
N ASP A 293 -1.53 10.32 -3.50
CA ASP A 293 -2.92 10.74 -3.70
C ASP A 293 -3.40 11.87 -2.76
N LEU A 294 -2.55 12.87 -2.59
CA LEU A 294 -2.84 13.96 -1.66
C LEU A 294 -3.81 14.97 -2.27
N ALA A 295 -5.04 14.99 -1.77
CA ALA A 295 -6.03 16.00 -2.14
C ALA A 295 -5.61 17.43 -1.71
N ASP A 296 -4.87 17.59 -0.60
CA ASP A 296 -4.34 18.87 -0.10
C ASP A 296 -2.84 18.78 0.25
N THR A 297 -2.02 18.72 -0.81
CA THR A 297 -0.55 18.67 -0.70
C THR A 297 0.04 19.87 0.03
N ARG A 298 -0.64 21.02 0.06
CA ARG A 298 -0.10 22.27 0.58
C ARG A 298 0.07 22.23 2.08
N ARG A 299 -0.97 21.83 2.79
CA ARG A 299 -0.95 21.78 4.26
C ARG A 299 -0.05 20.67 4.78
N LEU A 300 -0.03 19.52 4.10
CA LEU A 300 0.87 18.44 4.47
C LEU A 300 2.34 18.83 4.27
N ALA A 301 2.68 19.45 3.15
CA ALA A 301 4.03 19.97 2.93
C ALA A 301 4.42 20.99 4.03
N GLN A 302 3.50 21.89 4.43
CA GLN A 302 3.76 22.81 5.53
C GLN A 302 3.99 22.10 6.88
N TYR A 303 3.17 21.10 7.21
CA TYR A 303 3.34 20.27 8.41
C TYR A 303 4.67 19.49 8.42
N LEU A 304 5.13 19.06 7.24
CA LEU A 304 6.39 18.34 7.11
C LEU A 304 7.59 19.28 7.23
N VAL A 305 7.53 20.48 6.65
CA VAL A 305 8.61 21.49 6.71
C VAL A 305 8.91 21.93 8.16
N THR A 306 7.95 21.83 9.08
CA THR A 306 8.19 22.11 10.50
C THR A 306 8.91 20.97 11.24
N ASN A 307 9.16 19.83 10.59
CA ASN A 307 9.85 18.71 11.23
C ASN A 307 11.36 19.00 11.36
N PRO A 308 11.91 19.13 12.59
CA PRO A 308 13.32 19.43 12.79
C PRO A 308 14.25 18.29 12.36
N LYS A 309 13.71 17.09 12.10
CA LYS A 309 14.47 15.90 11.70
C LYS A 309 14.43 15.60 10.20
N LEU A 310 13.95 16.53 9.36
CA LEU A 310 13.98 16.34 7.91
C LEU A 310 15.39 16.11 7.33
N GLU A 311 16.44 16.52 8.05
CA GLU A 311 17.83 16.29 7.68
C GLU A 311 18.20 14.80 7.50
N SER A 312 17.43 13.87 8.09
CA SER A 312 17.64 12.43 7.91
C SER A 312 17.03 11.88 6.62
N LEU A 313 16.19 12.66 5.92
CA LEU A 313 15.50 12.21 4.72
C LEU A 313 16.50 12.01 3.57
N ARG A 314 16.49 10.84 2.95
CA ARG A 314 17.32 10.48 1.79
C ARG A 314 16.48 10.16 0.56
N LYS A 315 15.26 9.66 0.76
CA LYS A 315 14.37 9.23 -0.31
C LYS A 315 13.04 9.95 -0.21
N LEU A 316 12.59 10.51 -1.31
CA LEU A 316 11.30 11.18 -1.37
C LEU A 316 10.52 10.72 -2.58
N THR A 317 9.31 10.22 -2.36
CA THR A 317 8.32 9.94 -3.40
C THR A 317 7.15 10.88 -3.23
N LEU A 318 6.84 11.66 -4.26
CA LEU A 318 5.76 12.63 -4.29
C LEU A 318 4.86 12.34 -5.49
N ASP A 319 3.60 12.04 -5.22
CA ASP A 319 2.51 12.10 -6.19
C ASP A 319 1.58 13.25 -5.78
N ALA A 320 1.91 14.43 -6.29
CA ALA A 320 1.38 15.70 -5.80
C ALA A 320 1.15 16.67 -6.96
N LYS A 321 0.06 17.45 -6.87
CA LYS A 321 -0.12 18.62 -7.73
C LYS A 321 0.93 19.68 -7.38
N PRO A 322 1.52 20.36 -8.38
CA PRO A 322 2.45 21.46 -8.14
C PRO A 322 1.84 22.53 -7.22
N ALA A 323 2.58 22.92 -6.19
CA ALA A 323 2.20 23.99 -5.28
C ALA A 323 3.44 24.62 -4.64
N SER A 324 3.34 25.89 -4.22
CA SER A 324 4.46 26.61 -3.61
C SER A 324 4.98 25.95 -2.32
N GLN A 325 4.11 25.31 -1.54
CA GLN A 325 4.52 24.56 -0.34
C GLN A 325 5.28 23.28 -0.69
N VAL A 326 4.97 22.64 -1.82
CA VAL A 326 5.73 21.48 -2.31
C VAL A 326 7.12 21.95 -2.74
N ALA A 327 7.24 23.08 -3.42
CA ALA A 327 8.53 23.69 -3.76
C ALA A 327 9.34 24.06 -2.50
N GLN A 328 8.68 24.58 -1.45
CA GLN A 328 9.33 24.84 -0.15
C GLN A 328 9.81 23.55 0.53
N LEU A 329 9.01 22.48 0.50
CA LEU A 329 9.43 21.19 1.02
C LEU A 329 10.65 20.69 0.27
N LEU A 330 10.60 20.70 -1.06
CA LEU A 330 11.68 20.26 -1.94
C LEU A 330 12.97 21.06 -1.72
N SER A 331 12.91 22.38 -1.59
CA SER A 331 14.10 23.19 -1.30
C SER A 331 14.65 22.94 0.11
N THR A 332 13.78 22.60 1.06
CA THR A 332 14.19 22.25 2.43
C THR A 332 14.90 20.89 2.50
N VAL A 333 14.43 19.89 1.76
CA VAL A 333 15.00 18.54 1.82
C VAL A 333 16.02 18.23 0.72
N GLY A 334 15.99 18.97 -0.37
CA GLY A 334 16.78 18.76 -1.57
C GLY A 334 18.27 18.56 -1.31
N PRO A 335 18.92 19.37 -0.45
CA PRO A 335 20.35 19.25 -0.18
C PRO A 335 20.79 17.87 0.32
N GLN A 336 19.93 17.10 0.99
CA GLN A 336 20.27 15.77 1.50
C GLN A 336 19.64 14.60 0.73
N LEU A 337 18.79 14.87 -0.27
CA LEU A 337 18.12 13.80 -1.02
C LEU A 337 19.10 13.05 -1.95
N GLU A 338 19.02 11.73 -1.88
CA GLU A 338 19.73 10.78 -2.74
C GLU A 338 18.80 10.20 -3.81
N GLU A 339 17.52 10.04 -3.50
CA GLU A 339 16.51 9.51 -4.42
C GLU A 339 15.25 10.39 -4.41
N LEU A 340 14.80 10.80 -5.59
CA LEU A 340 13.58 11.57 -5.78
C LEU A 340 12.70 10.89 -6.82
N THR A 341 11.49 10.54 -6.43
CA THR A 341 10.40 10.17 -7.34
C THR A 341 9.36 11.27 -7.31
N TYR A 342 9.13 11.91 -8.45
CA TYR A 342 8.17 13.01 -8.57
C TYR A 342 7.19 12.73 -9.70
N ALA A 343 5.93 12.45 -9.35
CA ALA A 343 4.85 12.30 -10.30
C ALA A 343 4.14 13.64 -10.52
N VAL A 344 4.21 14.12 -11.76
CA VAL A 344 3.54 15.34 -12.21
C VAL A 344 2.14 14.96 -12.68
N ARG A 345 1.13 15.40 -11.92
CA ARG A 345 -0.26 15.43 -12.40
C ARG A 345 -0.51 16.77 -13.09
N PHE A 346 -0.79 16.75 -14.39
CA PHE A 346 -1.05 17.97 -15.14
C PHE A 346 -2.41 18.55 -14.79
N ALA A 347 -2.45 19.86 -14.57
CA ALA A 347 -3.67 20.63 -14.37
C ALA A 347 -3.75 21.71 -15.46
N PRO A 348 -4.95 22.17 -15.85
CA PRO A 348 -5.11 23.25 -16.83
C PRO A 348 -4.46 24.55 -16.32
N GLY A 349 -3.41 25.01 -17.00
CA GLY A 349 -2.66 26.22 -16.67
C GLY A 349 -1.16 26.10 -17.02
N PRO A 350 -0.37 27.18 -16.93
CA PRO A 350 1.09 27.06 -16.97
C PRO A 350 1.53 26.22 -15.76
N PRO A 351 2.18 25.06 -15.94
CA PRO A 351 2.73 24.34 -14.81
C PRO A 351 3.85 25.18 -14.20
N ASP A 352 3.66 25.62 -12.96
CA ASP A 352 4.77 26.02 -12.11
C ASP A 352 5.62 24.77 -11.92
N MET A 353 6.69 24.61 -12.72
CA MET A 353 7.56 23.46 -12.54
C MET A 353 8.25 23.61 -11.17
N PRO A 354 8.00 22.72 -10.21
CA PRO A 354 8.38 22.97 -8.82
C PRO A 354 9.80 22.51 -8.49
N ILE A 355 10.55 22.00 -9.46
CA ILE A 355 11.85 21.36 -9.23
C ILE A 355 12.94 22.17 -9.92
N ALA A 356 13.71 22.91 -9.13
CA ALA A 356 15.00 23.42 -9.55
C ALA A 356 16.07 22.37 -9.21
N LEU A 357 16.66 21.72 -10.22
CA LEU A 357 17.65 20.65 -10.00
C LEU A 357 18.88 21.10 -9.19
N GLU A 358 19.13 22.41 -9.12
CA GLU A 358 20.17 23.02 -8.28
C GLU A 358 19.96 22.80 -6.78
N ASP A 359 18.72 22.53 -6.35
CA ASP A 359 18.39 22.23 -4.96
C ASP A 359 18.83 20.82 -4.53
N PHE A 360 19.27 19.95 -5.45
CA PHE A 360 19.51 18.53 -5.20
C PHE A 360 20.96 18.05 -5.48
N PRO A 361 21.99 18.67 -4.88
CA PRO A 361 23.40 18.37 -5.20
C PRO A 361 23.80 16.92 -4.98
N ASN A 362 23.13 16.19 -4.07
CA ASN A 362 23.44 14.81 -3.70
C ASN A 362 22.57 13.75 -4.40
N LEU A 363 21.73 14.16 -5.35
CA LEU A 363 20.79 13.25 -6.00
C LEU A 363 21.51 12.20 -6.85
N HIS A 364 21.22 10.93 -6.60
CA HIS A 364 21.73 9.77 -7.33
C HIS A 364 20.71 9.17 -8.29
N ILE A 365 19.44 9.16 -7.91
CA ILE A 365 18.34 8.59 -8.68
C ILE A 365 17.22 9.62 -8.78
N LEU A 366 16.79 9.90 -10.01
CA LEU A 366 15.63 10.74 -10.28
C LEU A 366 14.60 9.97 -11.09
N THR A 367 13.42 9.78 -10.52
CA THR A 367 12.27 9.21 -11.21
C THR A 367 11.24 10.30 -11.47
N LEU A 368 10.84 10.46 -12.72
CA LEU A 368 9.86 11.45 -13.16
C LEU A 368 8.61 10.73 -13.64
N GLY A 369 7.52 10.82 -12.87
CA GLY A 369 6.20 10.36 -13.30
C GLY A 369 5.49 11.42 -14.12
N LEU A 370 5.01 11.05 -15.30
CA LEU A 370 4.21 11.87 -16.19
C LEU A 370 2.84 11.21 -16.30
N HIS A 371 1.86 11.78 -15.61
CA HIS A 371 0.50 11.22 -15.59
C HIS A 371 -0.39 12.00 -16.55
N PHE A 372 -0.89 11.32 -17.57
CA PHE A 372 -1.74 11.88 -18.61
C PHE A 372 -3.14 11.30 -18.50
N ASP A 373 -4.08 12.11 -18.04
CA ASP A 373 -5.51 11.79 -18.14
C ASP A 373 -6.08 12.20 -19.51
N GLU A 374 -7.27 11.69 -19.82
CA GLU A 374 -7.98 11.96 -21.08
C GLU A 374 -8.18 13.46 -21.35
N ALA A 375 -8.40 14.25 -20.31
CA ALA A 375 -8.59 15.69 -20.43
C ALA A 375 -7.28 16.41 -20.77
N SER A 376 -6.19 16.06 -20.10
CA SER A 376 -4.85 16.64 -20.29
C SER A 376 -4.33 16.37 -21.70
N LEU A 377 -4.56 15.17 -22.23
CA LEU A 377 -4.20 14.82 -23.60
C LEU A 377 -5.00 15.63 -24.62
N ARG A 378 -6.30 15.84 -24.40
CA ARG A 378 -7.15 16.56 -25.35
C ARG A 378 -6.85 18.06 -25.44
N PHE A 379 -6.46 18.68 -24.33
CA PHE A 379 -6.44 20.14 -24.24
C PHE A 379 -5.03 20.75 -24.03
N HIS A 380 -4.05 20.01 -23.50
CA HIS A 380 -2.85 20.64 -22.90
C HIS A 380 -1.50 19.98 -23.17
N ALA A 381 -1.42 18.92 -23.98
CA ALA A 381 -0.18 18.16 -24.06
C ALA A 381 1.01 18.90 -24.71
N ASN A 382 0.80 19.81 -25.69
CA ASN A 382 1.93 20.52 -26.33
C ASN A 382 2.66 21.50 -25.39
N PRO A 383 1.97 22.45 -24.71
CA PRO A 383 2.63 23.38 -23.79
C PRO A 383 3.31 22.68 -22.60
N VAL A 384 2.74 21.57 -22.13
CA VAL A 384 3.30 20.75 -21.05
C VAL A 384 4.61 20.11 -21.49
N LEU A 385 4.65 19.56 -22.70
CA LEU A 385 5.84 18.91 -23.22
C LEU A 385 6.94 19.89 -23.56
N GLU A 386 6.59 21.01 -24.17
CA GLU A 386 7.52 22.12 -24.38
C GLU A 386 8.12 22.60 -23.05
N GLN A 387 7.36 22.61 -21.96
CA GLN A 387 7.85 23.01 -20.64
C GLN A 387 8.72 21.96 -19.95
N LEU A 388 8.42 20.66 -20.13
CA LEU A 388 9.32 19.59 -19.74
C LEU A 388 10.67 19.72 -20.47
N VAL A 389 10.63 19.91 -21.80
CA VAL A 389 11.84 20.18 -22.57
C VAL A 389 12.54 21.40 -22.02
N VAL A 390 11.85 22.52 -21.89
CA VAL A 390 12.44 23.78 -21.42
C VAL A 390 13.12 23.63 -20.07
N ALA A 391 12.50 23.00 -19.09
CA ALA A 391 13.12 22.86 -17.79
C ALA A 391 14.33 21.92 -17.78
N TYR A 392 14.30 20.85 -18.57
CA TYR A 392 15.43 19.93 -18.65
C TYR A 392 16.51 20.37 -19.65
N THR A 393 16.23 21.35 -20.52
CA THR A 393 17.16 21.84 -21.56
C THR A 393 17.71 23.25 -21.35
N LEU A 394 16.97 24.15 -20.69
CA LEU A 394 17.40 25.56 -20.53
C LEU A 394 18.36 25.78 -19.36
N HIS A 395 18.48 24.85 -18.42
CA HIS A 395 19.36 25.05 -17.26
C HIS A 395 20.82 24.68 -17.52
N GLY A 396 21.20 24.24 -18.72
CA GLY A 396 22.58 23.83 -19.02
C GLY A 396 22.81 22.34 -18.73
N PRO A 397 24.06 21.84 -18.80
CA PRO A 397 24.31 20.41 -18.64
C PRO A 397 23.90 19.99 -17.22
N VAL A 398 22.88 19.14 -17.09
CA VAL A 398 22.32 18.61 -15.84
C VAL A 398 23.41 18.20 -14.83
N LYS A 399 24.53 17.64 -15.30
CA LYS A 399 25.71 17.31 -14.49
C LYS A 399 26.31 18.45 -13.68
N ARG A 400 26.10 19.70 -14.09
CA ARG A 400 26.58 20.88 -13.38
C ARG A 400 25.86 21.05 -12.04
N TYR A 401 24.59 20.69 -11.98
CA TYR A 401 23.72 20.89 -10.82
C TYR A 401 23.63 19.63 -9.95
N VAL A 402 23.58 18.47 -10.61
CA VAL A 402 23.47 17.16 -9.96
C VAL A 402 24.65 16.26 -10.38
N PRO A 403 25.87 16.53 -9.89
CA PRO A 403 27.08 15.83 -10.31
C PRO A 403 27.06 14.33 -9.97
N HIS A 404 26.22 13.94 -9.02
CA HIS A 404 26.09 12.59 -8.49
C HIS A 404 24.99 11.75 -9.14
N LEU A 405 24.22 12.33 -10.06
CA LEU A 405 23.10 11.65 -10.70
C LEU A 405 23.62 10.51 -11.57
N LYS A 406 23.15 9.29 -11.28
CA LYS A 406 23.54 8.05 -11.97
C LYS A 406 22.42 7.55 -12.86
N GLU A 407 21.18 7.68 -12.39
CA GLU A 407 20.01 7.12 -13.04
C GLU A 407 18.90 8.16 -13.15
N ILE A 408 18.32 8.26 -14.35
CA ILE A 408 17.03 8.92 -14.56
C ILE A 408 16.05 7.88 -15.08
N THR A 409 14.90 7.79 -14.42
CA THR A 409 13.78 6.97 -14.86
C THR A 409 12.61 7.87 -15.24
N ILE A 410 12.08 7.70 -16.44
CA ILE A 410 10.88 8.43 -16.89
C ILE A 410 9.71 7.46 -16.89
N HIS A 411 8.75 7.68 -16.00
CA HIS A 411 7.50 6.92 -15.95
C HIS A 411 6.42 7.67 -16.69
N VAL A 412 5.76 7.00 -17.61
CA VAL A 412 4.59 7.55 -18.31
C VAL A 412 3.39 6.72 -17.90
N ASP A 413 2.39 7.37 -17.32
CA ASP A 413 1.11 6.77 -16.96
C ASP A 413 0.01 7.38 -17.82
N LEU A 414 -0.67 6.52 -18.59
CA LEU A 414 -1.74 6.92 -19.50
C LEU A 414 -3.07 6.43 -18.90
N GLU A 415 -3.88 7.36 -18.41
CA GLU A 415 -5.21 7.09 -17.86
C GLU A 415 -6.31 7.54 -18.84
N GLY A 416 -7.22 6.63 -19.20
CA GLY A 416 -8.44 6.94 -19.96
C GLY A 416 -8.58 6.20 -21.30
N ALA A 417 -9.78 6.31 -21.89
CA ALA A 417 -10.24 5.56 -23.08
C ALA A 417 -9.76 6.15 -24.42
N VAL A 418 -8.67 6.93 -24.41
CA VAL A 418 -8.20 7.70 -25.58
C VAL A 418 -7.77 6.80 -26.74
N LEU A 419 -7.49 5.52 -26.47
CA LEU A 419 -6.98 4.56 -27.47
C LEU A 419 -7.97 3.45 -27.84
N SER A 420 -9.22 3.50 -27.37
CA SER A 420 -10.29 2.63 -27.93
C SER A 420 -10.71 3.18 -29.30
N CYS A 421 -9.83 3.04 -30.29
CA CYS A 421 -10.02 3.51 -31.66
C CYS A 421 -10.88 2.53 -32.45
N ASP A 422 -12.21 2.58 -32.24
CA ASP A 422 -13.16 2.06 -33.23
C ASP A 422 -13.48 3.11 -34.32
N SER A 423 -13.00 4.37 -34.20
CA SER A 423 -13.06 5.35 -35.29
C SER A 423 -11.73 6.13 -35.48
N PRO A 424 -11.14 6.12 -36.69
CA PRO A 424 -9.76 6.56 -36.92
C PRO A 424 -9.54 8.08 -37.16
N ASP A 425 -10.56 8.94 -37.19
CA ASP A 425 -10.43 10.15 -38.03
C ASP A 425 -10.04 11.49 -37.36
N GLN A 426 -10.04 11.65 -36.02
CA GLN A 426 -9.62 12.95 -35.43
C GLN A 426 -8.84 12.86 -34.11
N THR A 427 -9.22 11.99 -33.18
CA THR A 427 -8.47 11.74 -31.93
C THR A 427 -7.08 11.16 -32.21
N THR A 428 -6.94 10.38 -33.29
CA THR A 428 -5.69 9.76 -33.72
C THR A 428 -4.65 10.78 -34.19
N ILE A 429 -5.06 11.83 -34.92
CA ILE A 429 -4.13 12.84 -35.47
C ILE A 429 -3.60 13.76 -34.35
N ALA A 430 -4.50 14.25 -33.49
CA ALA A 430 -4.09 15.08 -32.35
C ALA A 430 -3.20 14.27 -31.38
N GLY A 431 -3.57 13.01 -31.11
CA GLY A 431 -2.75 12.08 -30.34
C GLY A 431 -1.37 11.85 -30.98
N GLN A 432 -1.30 11.63 -32.30
CA GLN A 432 -0.04 11.44 -33.02
C GLN A 432 0.86 12.68 -33.01
N MET A 433 0.31 13.88 -33.16
CA MET A 433 1.11 15.13 -33.12
C MET A 433 1.67 15.40 -31.72
N LEU A 434 0.83 15.28 -30.69
CA LEU A 434 1.26 15.39 -29.30
C LEU A 434 2.31 14.35 -28.95
N TRP A 435 2.12 13.14 -29.48
CA TRP A 435 3.07 12.07 -29.32
C TRP A 435 4.40 12.41 -29.98
N HIS A 436 4.42 12.86 -31.24
CA HIS A 436 5.66 13.27 -31.91
C HIS A 436 6.41 14.36 -31.12
N SER A 437 5.69 15.37 -30.60
CA SER A 437 6.27 16.38 -29.70
C SER A 437 6.86 15.76 -28.43
N PHE A 438 6.18 14.77 -27.85
CA PHE A 438 6.66 14.00 -26.68
C PHE A 438 7.95 13.23 -26.99
N GLN A 439 8.01 12.56 -28.15
CA GLN A 439 9.19 11.83 -28.58
C GLN A 439 10.39 12.75 -28.78
N GLU A 440 10.21 13.86 -29.51
CA GLU A 440 11.24 14.88 -29.72
C GLU A 440 11.72 15.48 -28.39
N ALA A 441 10.79 15.73 -27.46
CA ALA A 441 11.10 16.22 -26.13
C ALA A 441 12.02 15.27 -25.36
N LEU A 442 11.64 14.00 -25.25
CA LEU A 442 12.44 12.97 -24.60
C LEU A 442 13.80 12.80 -25.28
N LEU A 443 13.84 12.78 -26.61
CA LEU A 443 15.09 12.67 -27.36
C LEU A 443 16.04 13.82 -27.06
N ASN A 444 15.53 15.05 -26.97
CA ASN A 444 16.34 16.22 -26.62
C ASN A 444 16.86 16.14 -25.18
N ILE A 445 16.03 15.69 -24.23
CA ILE A 445 16.44 15.46 -22.84
C ILE A 445 17.56 14.40 -22.80
N VAL A 446 17.35 13.24 -23.41
CA VAL A 446 18.32 12.14 -23.38
C VAL A 446 19.63 12.50 -24.08
N LYS A 447 19.59 13.22 -25.22
CA LYS A 447 20.81 13.70 -25.90
C LYS A 447 21.66 14.61 -25.03
N GLN A 448 21.03 15.39 -24.14
CA GLN A 448 21.74 16.30 -23.23
C GLN A 448 22.22 15.59 -21.96
N LEU A 449 21.59 14.48 -21.58
CA LEU A 449 21.95 13.68 -20.42
C LEU A 449 23.08 12.70 -20.76
N SER A 450 24.31 13.05 -20.38
CA SER A 450 25.45 12.13 -20.43
C SER A 450 25.48 11.17 -19.22
N LEU A 451 24.35 10.52 -18.92
CA LEU A 451 24.19 9.62 -17.78
C LEU A 451 24.49 8.15 -18.14
N PRO A 452 24.91 7.33 -17.14
CA PRO A 452 25.13 5.90 -17.34
C PRO A 452 23.82 5.08 -17.39
N GLY A 453 22.77 5.47 -16.67
CA GLY A 453 21.47 4.79 -16.71
C GLY A 453 20.34 5.75 -17.10
N ILE A 454 19.62 5.44 -18.17
CA ILE A 454 18.39 6.15 -18.57
C ILE A 454 17.32 5.09 -18.85
N SER A 455 16.37 4.95 -17.95
CA SER A 455 15.29 3.97 -18.04
C SER A 455 13.96 4.66 -18.33
N MET A 456 13.06 3.94 -18.99
CA MET A 456 11.68 4.40 -19.20
C MET A 456 10.74 3.26 -18.86
N GLU A 457 9.74 3.58 -18.03
CA GLU A 457 8.65 2.66 -17.70
C GLU A 457 7.35 3.25 -18.25
N LEU A 458 6.58 2.45 -18.98
CA LEU A 458 5.29 2.84 -19.51
C LEU A 458 4.21 2.02 -18.82
N ARG A 459 3.21 2.69 -18.25
CA ARG A 459 2.01 2.08 -17.71
C ARG A 459 0.81 2.47 -18.56
N SER A 460 0.03 1.47 -18.96
CA SER A 460 -1.31 1.67 -19.48
C SER A 460 -2.29 1.04 -18.51
N LEU A 461 -3.22 1.84 -17.97
CA LEU A 461 -4.27 1.36 -17.07
C LEU A 461 -5.39 0.59 -17.79
N ASN A 462 -5.34 0.56 -19.12
CA ASN A 462 -6.34 -0.04 -19.99
C ASN A 462 -5.67 -1.12 -20.85
N ASP A 463 -6.18 -2.36 -20.81
CA ASP A 463 -5.75 -3.52 -21.63
C ASP A 463 -5.83 -3.28 -23.15
N TYR A 464 -6.25 -2.09 -23.60
CA TYR A 464 -6.47 -1.72 -24.99
C TYR A 464 -5.19 -1.26 -25.71
N LEU A 465 -4.17 -0.80 -24.99
CA LEU A 465 -2.84 -0.65 -25.57
C LEU A 465 -2.22 -2.04 -25.66
N GLY A 466 -2.45 -2.72 -26.78
CA GLY A 466 -1.79 -4.00 -27.04
C GLY A 466 -0.28 -3.84 -26.85
N GLU A 467 0.36 -4.81 -26.19
CA GLU A 467 1.80 -4.82 -25.90
C GLU A 467 2.66 -4.45 -27.13
N GLU A 468 2.23 -4.87 -28.32
CA GLU A 468 2.87 -4.55 -29.60
C GLU A 468 2.79 -3.05 -29.94
N GLN A 469 1.65 -2.39 -29.73
CA GLN A 469 1.54 -0.94 -29.91
C GLN A 469 2.38 -0.20 -28.89
N ALA A 470 2.35 -0.59 -27.61
CA ALA A 470 3.20 -0.02 -26.57
C ALA A 470 4.69 -0.16 -26.94
N ARG A 471 5.10 -1.34 -27.42
CA ARG A 471 6.47 -1.59 -27.91
C ARG A 471 6.82 -0.84 -29.18
N ASP A 472 5.91 -0.63 -30.13
CA ASP A 472 6.16 0.16 -31.35
C ASP A 472 6.28 1.65 -31.02
N ILE A 473 5.41 2.13 -30.13
CA ILE A 473 5.38 3.49 -29.59
C ILE A 473 6.71 3.82 -28.90
N VAL A 474 7.14 2.93 -28.00
CA VAL A 474 8.42 2.95 -27.30
C VAL A 474 9.55 2.81 -28.32
N GLY A 475 9.51 1.77 -29.15
CA GLY A 475 10.50 1.45 -30.18
C GLY A 475 10.78 2.58 -31.16
N GLY A 476 9.80 3.43 -31.49
CA GLY A 476 9.98 4.65 -32.29
C GLY A 476 10.82 5.73 -31.61
N VAL A 477 10.53 6.03 -30.32
CA VAL A 477 11.37 6.92 -29.48
C VAL A 477 12.76 6.33 -29.33
N PHE A 478 12.79 5.02 -29.08
CA PHE A 478 14.00 4.33 -28.68
C PHE A 478 14.88 3.90 -29.82
N LYS A 479 14.42 3.83 -31.07
CA LYS A 479 15.29 3.55 -32.22
C LYS A 479 16.45 4.56 -32.31
N HIS A 480 16.24 5.79 -31.85
CA HIS A 480 17.26 6.83 -31.78
C HIS A 480 18.15 6.77 -30.52
N LEU A 481 17.79 5.97 -29.52
CA LEU A 481 18.50 5.85 -28.25
C LEU A 481 19.09 4.43 -28.02
N ASN A 482 18.58 3.42 -28.71
CA ASN A 482 19.02 2.03 -28.68
C ASN A 482 20.46 1.89 -29.21
N ASP A 483 20.92 2.86 -30.02
CA ASP A 483 22.32 2.98 -30.44
C ASP A 483 23.29 3.26 -29.27
N SER A 484 22.80 3.42 -28.03
CA SER A 484 23.62 3.79 -26.86
C SER A 484 23.67 2.76 -25.71
N ASP A 485 23.05 1.58 -25.82
CA ASP A 485 23.00 0.52 -24.77
C ASP A 485 22.46 0.98 -23.39
N LYS A 486 21.76 2.12 -23.32
CA LYS A 486 21.40 2.79 -22.06
C LYS A 486 20.00 2.52 -21.52
N ILE A 487 19.16 1.79 -22.26
CA ILE A 487 17.73 1.67 -21.98
C ILE A 487 17.37 0.28 -21.48
N LEU A 488 16.80 0.26 -20.28
CA LEU A 488 16.14 -0.92 -19.72
C LEU A 488 14.63 -0.74 -19.88
N TRP A 489 14.03 -1.55 -20.75
CA TRP A 489 12.58 -1.66 -20.84
C TRP A 489 12.08 -2.63 -19.78
N ARG A 490 11.04 -2.22 -19.04
CA ARG A 490 10.30 -3.08 -18.12
C ARG A 490 8.82 -2.92 -18.41
N ASP A 491 8.23 -3.96 -19.00
CA ASP A 491 6.79 -4.10 -18.98
C ASP A 491 6.37 -4.45 -17.56
N LYS A 492 5.49 -3.63 -16.97
CA LYS A 492 4.80 -4.00 -15.75
C LYS A 492 3.30 -4.01 -16.02
N CYS A 493 2.88 -5.07 -16.68
CA CYS A 493 1.47 -5.43 -16.85
C CYS A 493 0.82 -5.86 -15.51
N ASP A 494 1.63 -6.20 -14.51
CA ASP A 494 1.15 -6.31 -13.13
C ASP A 494 1.06 -4.92 -12.52
N SER A 495 -0.08 -4.61 -11.88
CA SER A 495 -0.46 -3.44 -11.04
C SER A 495 0.59 -2.80 -10.10
N GLN A 496 1.83 -3.25 -10.14
CA GLN A 496 2.99 -2.78 -9.43
C GLN A 496 3.71 -1.72 -10.28
N TRP A 497 3.17 -0.51 -10.32
CA TRP A 497 4.01 0.69 -10.50
C TRP A 497 5.23 0.59 -9.54
N PRO A 498 6.31 1.36 -9.65
CA PRO A 498 7.25 1.49 -8.54
C PRO A 498 6.62 2.34 -7.44
N LEU A 499 5.44 1.93 -6.96
CA LEU A 499 5.24 1.80 -5.54
C LEU A 499 6.36 0.86 -5.09
N LEU A 500 7.48 1.46 -4.66
CA LEU A 500 8.58 0.75 -4.04
C LEU A 500 8.00 -0.02 -2.83
N TRP A 501 7.78 -1.32 -2.99
CA TRP A 501 7.29 -2.20 -1.92
C TRP A 501 8.44 -2.97 -1.28
#